data_AF-A0A6P0VEZ4-F1
#
_entry.id   AF-A0A6P0VEZ4-F1
#
_cell.length_a   1.000
_cell.length_b   1.000
_cell.length_c   1.000
_cell.angle_alpha   90.00
_cell.angle_beta   90.00
_cell.angle_gamma   90.00
#
_symmetry.space_group_name_H-M   'P 1'
#
loop_
_entity.id
_entity.type
_entity.pdbx_description
1 polymer ?
#
loop_
_entity_poly.entity_id
_entity_poly.type
_entity_poly.pdbx_seq_one_letter_code
_entity_poly.pdbx_strand_id
1 'polypeptide(L)'
;MKKIKRKYFPDCQSSSFKITNILQDNGYNHYPTDWLMLFHPGILLPYLINANSLDPGDIYNQGNYLQGWLWFYLPIGAKTLSLMSLMVLNYGLWSYWAWQGLKRCFHNPSANLFSKQQSYRLTACFEVMILGFALNPQVHQWMSYAKGVFENLQMLLVLNLVLFLGLIAALSPHRQTLQDWARYRHQQRNSRNRGLLKDLLWGEKSPALVAIALNLAIASVILLPWIILWSDSEFKIPALWALLLNMGFILVCATVAQLMLLMKAQKRAVWATTTVGGLIILPPIILGFLSMYPNKTTALWLLSAFPWASVEHSVGISVAFALMAQSLVLAVLNFRLRRKLQKAGESATKALLSGN
;
A
#
# COMPACT_ATOMS: atom_id res chain seq x y z
N MET A 1 -57.84 32.90 14.38
CA MET A 1 -57.34 32.29 13.12
C MET A 1 -55.97 31.65 13.40
N LYS A 2 -55.92 30.33 13.64
CA LYS A 2 -54.71 29.57 14.02
C LYS A 2 -53.86 29.29 12.77
N LYS A 3 -52.61 29.79 12.71
CA LYS A 3 -51.62 29.42 11.68
C LYS A 3 -50.92 28.11 12.06
N ILE A 4 -51.10 27.09 11.24
CA ILE A 4 -50.44 25.79 11.29
C ILE A 4 -48.99 25.96 10.82
N LYS A 5 -47.99 25.62 11.66
CA LYS A 5 -46.59 25.51 11.27
C LYS A 5 -46.35 24.17 10.57
N ARG A 6 -46.01 24.19 9.27
CA ARG A 6 -45.44 23.03 8.57
C ARG A 6 -44.01 22.80 9.07
N LYS A 7 -43.74 21.57 9.47
CA LYS A 7 -42.44 21.06 9.92
C LYS A 7 -41.63 20.69 8.68
N TYR A 8 -40.53 21.39 8.42
CA TYR A 8 -39.56 21.01 7.39
C TYR A 8 -38.79 19.77 7.87
N PHE A 9 -38.82 18.70 7.09
CA PHE A 9 -37.90 17.58 7.19
C PHE A 9 -36.58 17.98 6.52
N PRO A 10 -35.42 17.87 7.18
CA PRO A 10 -34.14 18.10 6.52
C PRO A 10 -33.70 16.85 5.74
N ASP A 11 -33.27 17.11 4.50
CA ASP A 11 -32.85 16.16 3.48
C ASP A 11 -31.69 15.25 3.90
N CYS A 12 -31.89 13.96 3.68
CA CYS A 12 -30.90 12.89 3.83
C CYS A 12 -29.99 12.78 2.58
N GLN A 13 -29.51 13.92 2.06
CA GLN A 13 -28.65 13.99 0.86
C GLN A 13 -27.31 14.72 1.11
N SER A 14 -27.12 15.33 2.29
CA SER A 14 -25.93 16.15 2.58
C SER A 14 -24.66 15.35 2.93
N SER A 15 -24.74 14.07 3.29
CA SER A 15 -23.58 13.31 3.77
C SER A 15 -22.72 12.74 2.63
N SER A 16 -23.34 12.29 1.54
CA SER A 16 -22.60 11.80 0.37
C SER A 16 -21.92 12.94 -0.40
N PHE A 17 -22.52 14.13 -0.39
CA PHE A 17 -22.03 15.32 -1.10
C PHE A 17 -20.83 16.00 -0.41
N LYS A 18 -20.67 15.84 0.91
CA LYS A 18 -19.53 16.39 1.65
C LYS A 18 -18.25 15.57 1.53
N ILE A 19 -18.35 14.26 1.27
CA ILE A 19 -17.16 13.40 1.04
C ILE A 19 -16.53 13.72 -0.32
N THR A 20 -17.35 14.04 -1.34
CA THR A 20 -16.86 14.50 -2.65
C THR A 20 -16.10 15.81 -2.58
N ASN A 21 -16.50 16.74 -1.71
CA ASN A 21 -15.84 18.06 -1.62
C ASN A 21 -14.46 18.03 -0.95
N ILE A 22 -14.10 16.99 -0.19
CA ILE A 22 -12.74 16.85 0.38
C ILE A 22 -11.74 16.38 -0.70
N LEU A 23 -12.22 15.75 -1.77
CA LEU A 23 -11.40 15.37 -2.94
C LEU A 23 -11.43 16.40 -4.07
N GLN A 24 -12.27 17.44 -3.94
CA GLN A 24 -12.62 18.39 -5.00
C GLN A 24 -12.42 19.83 -4.54
N ASP A 25 -11.42 20.09 -3.67
CA ASP A 25 -11.00 21.46 -3.38
C ASP A 25 -9.81 21.81 -4.30
N ASN A 26 -10.08 22.70 -5.26
CA ASN A 26 -9.14 23.34 -6.20
C ASN A 26 -8.57 22.49 -7.36
N GLY A 27 -9.44 22.02 -8.26
CA GLY A 27 -9.29 22.16 -9.72
C GLY A 27 -8.18 21.44 -10.49
N TYR A 28 -7.10 20.96 -9.88
CA TYR A 28 -5.97 20.33 -10.58
C TYR A 28 -5.27 19.33 -9.66
N ASN A 29 -5.76 18.09 -9.63
CA ASN A 29 -4.99 17.03 -9.05
C ASN A 29 -4.14 16.40 -10.17
N HIS A 30 -2.83 16.42 -9.96
CA HIS A 30 -1.80 15.76 -10.77
C HIS A 30 -1.04 14.75 -9.92
N TYR A 31 -1.77 14.17 -8.96
CA TYR A 31 -1.24 13.30 -7.93
C TYR A 31 -1.50 11.85 -8.31
N PRO A 32 -0.69 10.89 -7.82
CA PRO A 32 -0.95 9.47 -8.05
C PRO A 32 -2.33 9.01 -7.57
N THR A 33 -2.95 9.75 -6.64
CA THR A 33 -4.30 9.50 -6.11
C THR A 33 -5.41 9.74 -7.14
N ASP A 34 -5.14 10.42 -8.26
CA ASP A 34 -6.10 10.55 -9.39
C ASP A 34 -6.50 9.20 -9.97
N TRP A 35 -5.66 8.18 -9.80
CA TRP A 35 -6.04 6.81 -10.11
C TRP A 35 -7.33 6.38 -9.39
N LEU A 36 -7.56 6.79 -8.13
CA LEU A 36 -8.76 6.42 -7.37
C LEU A 36 -10.04 6.99 -7.98
N MET A 37 -9.93 8.13 -8.65
CA MET A 37 -11.05 8.78 -9.32
C MET A 37 -11.57 7.94 -10.50
N LEU A 38 -10.77 7.04 -11.09
CA LEU A 38 -11.24 6.10 -12.12
C LEU A 38 -12.34 5.13 -11.62
N PHE A 39 -12.49 4.96 -10.31
CA PHE A 39 -13.57 4.17 -9.71
C PHE A 39 -14.86 4.95 -9.50
N HIS A 40 -14.91 6.24 -9.86
CA HIS A 40 -16.11 7.05 -9.74
C HIS A 40 -16.75 7.29 -11.12
N PRO A 41 -17.87 6.63 -11.45
CA PRO A 41 -18.50 6.77 -12.77
C PRO A 41 -19.04 8.19 -13.03
N GLY A 42 -19.36 8.95 -11.96
CA GLY A 42 -19.87 10.32 -12.09
C GLY A 42 -18.89 11.31 -12.70
N ILE A 43 -17.61 10.94 -12.84
CA ILE A 43 -16.58 11.76 -13.50
C ILE A 43 -16.84 11.90 -15.01
N LEU A 44 -17.59 10.98 -15.61
CA LEU A 44 -17.94 11.04 -17.03
C LEU A 44 -19.15 11.96 -17.32
N LEU A 45 -19.90 12.38 -16.30
CA LEU A 45 -21.12 13.17 -16.47
C LEU A 45 -20.86 14.48 -17.25
N PRO A 46 -19.82 15.29 -16.95
CA PRO A 46 -19.55 16.50 -17.72
C PRO A 46 -19.23 16.22 -19.20
N TYR A 47 -18.53 15.13 -19.49
CA TYR A 47 -18.22 14.74 -20.87
C TYR A 47 -19.45 14.30 -21.66
N LEU A 48 -20.38 13.58 -21.02
CA LEU A 48 -21.60 13.09 -21.66
C LEU A 48 -22.63 14.22 -21.87
N ILE A 49 -22.69 15.19 -20.97
CA ILE A 49 -23.56 16.36 -21.09
C ILE A 49 -23.08 17.27 -22.23
N ASN A 50 -21.78 17.54 -22.29
CA ASN A 50 -21.18 18.37 -23.35
C ASN A 50 -21.30 17.71 -24.74
N ALA A 51 -21.08 16.40 -24.84
CA ALA A 51 -21.20 15.67 -26.10
C ALA A 51 -22.62 15.60 -26.68
N ASN A 52 -23.66 15.78 -25.85
CA ASN A 52 -25.06 15.69 -26.27
C ASN A 52 -25.79 17.04 -26.34
N SER A 53 -25.06 18.16 -26.23
CA SER A 53 -25.60 19.53 -26.37
C SER A 53 -26.84 19.81 -25.49
N LEU A 54 -26.91 19.19 -24.31
CA LEU A 54 -27.90 19.53 -23.29
C LEU A 54 -27.43 20.81 -22.63
N ASP A 55 -27.94 21.96 -23.10
CA ASP A 55 -27.54 23.30 -22.65
C ASP A 55 -27.68 23.43 -21.12
N PRO A 56 -26.58 23.34 -20.35
CA PRO A 56 -26.62 23.47 -18.90
C PRO A 56 -26.16 24.88 -18.62
N GLY A 57 -27.04 25.87 -18.88
CA GLY A 57 -26.79 27.25 -18.52
C GLY A 57 -26.18 27.32 -17.11
N ASP A 58 -24.92 27.72 -17.05
CA ASP A 58 -24.17 28.16 -15.88
C ASP A 58 -23.93 27.22 -14.68
N ILE A 59 -24.30 25.93 -14.71
CA ILE A 59 -24.08 25.04 -13.54
C ILE A 59 -22.74 24.27 -13.59
N TYR A 60 -22.14 24.08 -14.77
CA TYR A 60 -20.91 23.27 -14.93
C TYR A 60 -19.76 23.94 -15.68
N ASN A 61 -19.63 25.27 -15.57
CA ASN A 61 -18.43 26.02 -15.98
C ASN A 61 -17.22 25.80 -15.03
N GLN A 62 -17.18 24.70 -14.27
CA GLN A 62 -15.94 24.21 -13.68
C GLN A 62 -15.15 23.53 -14.80
N GLY A 63 -14.18 24.26 -15.33
CA GLY A 63 -13.35 23.87 -16.47
C GLY A 63 -12.89 22.41 -16.41
N ASN A 64 -12.80 21.78 -17.59
CA ASN A 64 -12.48 20.37 -17.82
C ASN A 64 -11.14 19.93 -17.19
N TYR A 65 -11.06 19.82 -15.86
CA TYR A 65 -9.89 19.37 -15.11
C TYR A 65 -9.42 17.97 -15.56
N LEU A 66 -10.35 17.17 -16.05
CA LEU A 66 -10.12 15.84 -16.58
C LEU A 66 -9.37 15.86 -17.91
N GLN A 67 -9.43 16.94 -18.71
CA GLN A 67 -8.70 17.02 -19.99
C GLN A 67 -7.18 17.03 -19.80
N GLY A 68 -6.70 17.48 -18.63
CA GLY A 68 -5.29 17.50 -18.27
C GLY A 68 -4.73 16.14 -17.81
N TRP A 69 -5.55 15.09 -17.71
CA TRP A 69 -5.09 13.80 -17.20
C TRP A 69 -4.12 13.09 -18.13
N LEU A 70 -2.98 12.72 -17.56
CA LEU A 70 -1.87 12.06 -18.23
C LEU A 70 -1.51 10.77 -17.50
N TRP A 71 -1.26 9.70 -18.25
CA TRP A 71 -0.69 8.45 -17.74
C TRP A 71 0.51 8.07 -18.59
N PHE A 72 1.71 8.04 -18.01
CA PHE A 72 2.97 7.94 -18.76
C PHE A 72 3.01 8.92 -19.95
N TYR A 73 2.69 10.19 -19.71
CA TYR A 73 2.59 11.25 -20.73
C TYR A 73 1.48 11.06 -21.79
N LEU A 74 0.68 9.99 -21.71
CA LEU A 74 -0.44 9.75 -22.62
C LEU A 74 -1.67 10.58 -22.18
N PRO A 75 -2.21 11.48 -23.02
CA PRO A 75 -3.32 12.37 -22.66
C PRO A 75 -4.66 11.65 -22.70
N ILE A 76 -4.92 10.80 -21.70
CA ILE A 76 -6.15 10.02 -21.60
C ILE A 76 -7.37 10.92 -21.39
N GLY A 77 -7.17 12.04 -20.70
CA GLY A 77 -8.19 13.05 -20.46
C GLY A 77 -8.72 13.75 -21.71
N ALA A 78 -7.90 13.80 -22.76
CA ALA A 78 -8.20 14.61 -23.95
C ALA A 78 -9.38 14.08 -24.77
N LYS A 79 -9.65 12.77 -24.70
CA LYS A 79 -10.74 12.13 -25.46
C LYS A 79 -11.60 11.29 -24.53
N THR A 80 -12.91 11.49 -24.58
CA THR A 80 -13.88 10.72 -23.78
C THR A 80 -13.72 9.21 -23.98
N LEU A 81 -13.48 8.77 -25.22
CA LEU A 81 -13.26 7.36 -25.54
C LEU A 81 -12.02 6.78 -24.83
N SER A 82 -10.92 7.55 -24.75
CA SER A 82 -9.71 7.11 -24.06
C SER A 82 -9.94 6.98 -22.56
N LEU A 83 -10.61 7.96 -21.96
CA LEU A 83 -10.96 7.95 -20.54
C LEU A 83 -11.91 6.79 -20.19
N MET A 84 -12.97 6.61 -20.98
CA MET A 84 -13.91 5.48 -20.82
C MET A 84 -13.18 4.14 -20.97
N SER A 85 -12.31 4.01 -21.97
CA SER A 85 -11.54 2.78 -22.19
C SER A 85 -10.64 2.48 -20.99
N LEU A 86 -9.94 3.49 -20.46
CA LEU A 86 -9.10 3.30 -19.28
C LEU A 86 -9.92 2.94 -18.05
N MET A 87 -11.07 3.56 -17.84
CA MET A 87 -11.97 3.21 -16.72
C MET A 87 -12.42 1.75 -16.82
N VAL A 88 -12.91 1.32 -17.98
CA VAL A 88 -13.34 -0.08 -18.19
C VAL A 88 -12.17 -1.05 -17.97
N LEU A 89 -10.98 -0.74 -18.48
CA LEU A 89 -9.77 -1.54 -18.25
C LEU A 89 -9.40 -1.59 -16.77
N ASN A 90 -9.46 -0.45 -16.06
CA ASN A 90 -9.19 -0.36 -14.63
C ASN A 90 -10.18 -1.23 -13.84
N TYR A 91 -11.48 -1.11 -14.09
CA TYR A 91 -12.49 -1.96 -13.46
C TYR A 91 -12.27 -3.44 -13.76
N GLY A 92 -12.02 -3.80 -15.01
CA GLY A 92 -11.77 -5.17 -15.42
C GLY A 92 -10.54 -5.77 -14.73
N LEU A 93 -9.46 -4.98 -14.66
CA LEU A 93 -8.20 -5.38 -14.02
C LEU A 93 -8.37 -5.64 -12.52
N TRP A 94 -8.99 -4.72 -11.78
CA TRP A 94 -9.18 -4.89 -10.33
C TRP A 94 -10.24 -5.93 -10.00
N SER A 95 -11.29 -6.04 -10.81
CA SER A 95 -12.28 -7.11 -10.70
C SER A 95 -11.66 -8.47 -10.95
N TYR A 96 -10.74 -8.58 -11.92
CA TYR A 96 -9.98 -9.80 -12.15
C TYR A 96 -9.14 -10.20 -10.92
N TRP A 97 -8.41 -9.27 -10.32
CA TRP A 97 -7.61 -9.56 -9.12
C TRP A 97 -8.48 -9.95 -7.92
N ALA A 98 -9.60 -9.24 -7.71
CA ALA A 98 -10.58 -9.61 -6.70
C ALA A 98 -11.16 -11.01 -6.94
N TRP A 99 -11.50 -11.34 -8.18
CA TRP A 99 -12.02 -12.64 -8.58
C TRP A 99 -11.00 -13.77 -8.36
N GLN A 100 -9.73 -13.54 -8.67
CA GLN A 100 -8.66 -14.52 -8.41
C GLN A 100 -8.54 -14.85 -6.92
N GLY A 101 -8.65 -13.84 -6.05
CA GLY A 101 -8.65 -14.02 -4.60
C GLY A 101 -9.89 -14.80 -4.12
N LEU A 102 -11.08 -14.37 -4.56
CA LEU A 102 -12.35 -15.01 -4.22
C LEU A 102 -12.38 -16.48 -4.64
N LYS A 103 -12.04 -16.79 -5.90
CA LYS A 103 -12.02 -18.16 -6.43
C LYS A 103 -11.17 -19.09 -5.56
N ARG A 104 -10.03 -18.61 -5.05
CA ARG A 104 -9.13 -19.38 -4.20
C ARG A 104 -9.71 -19.59 -2.80
N CYS A 105 -10.28 -18.56 -2.18
CA CYS A 105 -10.93 -18.67 -0.87
C CYS A 105 -12.19 -19.55 -0.89
N PHE A 106 -12.98 -19.49 -1.97
CA PHE A 106 -14.17 -20.35 -2.12
C PHE A 106 -13.80 -21.83 -2.26
N HIS A 107 -12.72 -22.14 -2.98
CA HIS A 107 -12.28 -23.53 -3.15
C HIS A 107 -11.60 -24.08 -1.89
N ASN A 108 -10.83 -23.24 -1.18
CA ASN A 108 -10.12 -23.61 0.04
C ASN A 108 -10.15 -22.45 1.06
N PRO A 109 -11.11 -22.45 2.01
CA PRO A 109 -11.26 -21.35 2.98
C PRO A 109 -10.09 -21.23 3.96
N SER A 110 -9.25 -22.27 4.08
CA SER A 110 -8.03 -22.27 4.88
C SER A 110 -6.77 -21.84 4.11
N ALA A 111 -6.87 -21.62 2.80
CA ALA A 111 -5.76 -21.16 1.97
C ALA A 111 -5.61 -19.64 2.00
N ASN A 112 -4.39 -19.16 1.75
CA ASN A 112 -4.11 -17.74 1.57
C ASN A 112 -4.92 -17.18 0.39
N LEU A 113 -5.32 -15.91 0.49
CA LEU A 113 -6.13 -15.21 -0.51
C LEU A 113 -5.42 -15.17 -1.88
N PHE A 114 -4.10 -14.94 -1.87
CA PHE A 114 -3.28 -14.94 -3.07
C PHE A 114 -2.16 -15.96 -3.00
N SER A 115 -1.79 -16.51 -4.16
CA SER A 115 -0.49 -17.19 -4.31
C SER A 115 0.65 -16.16 -4.28
N LYS A 116 1.86 -16.61 -3.95
CA LYS A 116 3.06 -15.75 -4.00
C LYS A 116 3.25 -15.15 -5.40
N GLN A 117 3.11 -15.97 -6.44
CA GLN A 117 3.23 -15.51 -7.82
C GLN A 117 2.14 -14.49 -8.20
N GLN A 118 0.90 -14.71 -7.76
CA GLN A 118 -0.19 -13.76 -7.98
C GLN A 118 0.11 -12.43 -7.28
N SER A 119 0.66 -12.46 -6.06
CA SER A 119 1.07 -11.22 -5.38
C SER A 119 2.16 -10.46 -6.14
N TYR A 120 3.17 -11.15 -6.68
CA TYR A 120 4.25 -10.49 -7.45
C TYR A 120 3.71 -9.76 -8.68
N ARG A 121 2.77 -10.40 -9.39
CA ARG A 121 2.12 -9.80 -10.56
C ARG A 121 1.17 -8.67 -10.18
N LEU A 122 0.42 -8.83 -9.08
CA LEU A 122 -0.45 -7.79 -8.54
C LEU A 122 0.35 -6.55 -8.17
N THR A 123 1.46 -6.72 -7.44
CA THR A 123 2.36 -5.61 -7.06
C THR A 123 2.92 -4.92 -8.28
N ALA A 124 3.51 -5.65 -9.24
CA ALA A 124 4.01 -5.03 -10.47
C ALA A 124 2.91 -4.25 -11.23
N CYS A 125 1.70 -4.82 -11.30
CA CYS A 125 0.58 -4.17 -11.97
C CYS A 125 0.10 -2.91 -11.24
N PHE A 126 0.02 -2.96 -9.91
CA PHE A 126 -0.37 -1.81 -9.08
C PHE A 126 0.63 -0.67 -9.24
N GLU A 127 1.94 -0.97 -9.10
CA GLU A 127 3.04 0.00 -9.19
C GLU A 127 3.06 0.68 -10.56
N VAL A 128 2.96 -0.08 -11.66
CA VAL A 128 2.89 0.51 -13.01
C VAL A 128 1.67 1.42 -13.16
N MET A 129 0.53 1.02 -12.60
CA MET A 129 -0.70 1.80 -12.71
C MET A 129 -0.57 3.16 -12.01
N ILE A 130 -0.14 3.17 -10.75
CA ILE A 130 0.00 4.39 -9.94
C ILE A 130 1.18 5.26 -10.40
N LEU A 131 2.28 4.65 -10.86
CA LEU A 131 3.44 5.37 -11.39
C LEU A 131 3.09 6.13 -12.68
N GLY A 132 2.20 5.57 -13.51
CA GLY A 132 1.76 6.25 -14.71
C GLY A 132 1.10 7.61 -14.43
N PHE A 133 0.32 7.71 -13.36
CA PHE A 133 -0.26 8.99 -12.90
C PHE A 133 0.77 9.90 -12.22
N ALA A 134 1.77 9.32 -11.53
CA ALA A 134 2.83 10.08 -10.88
C ALA A 134 3.75 10.83 -11.88
N LEU A 135 3.89 10.28 -13.09
CA LEU A 135 4.71 10.81 -14.20
C LEU A 135 4.03 11.97 -14.96
N ASN A 136 3.37 12.87 -14.24
CA ASN A 136 2.67 13.98 -14.86
C ASN A 136 3.64 15.17 -15.13
N PRO A 137 3.88 15.58 -16.39
CA PRO A 137 4.72 16.74 -16.71
C PRO A 137 4.12 18.07 -16.23
N GLN A 138 2.81 18.14 -15.97
CA GLN A 138 2.12 19.37 -15.56
C GLN A 138 2.42 19.81 -14.13
N VAL A 139 3.20 19.02 -13.38
CA VAL A 139 3.78 19.41 -12.09
C VAL A 139 4.52 20.76 -12.16
N HIS A 140 5.08 21.10 -13.32
CA HIS A 140 5.77 22.38 -13.56
C HIS A 140 4.90 23.64 -13.38
N GLN A 141 3.57 23.53 -13.46
CA GLN A 141 2.69 24.69 -13.50
C GLN A 141 2.36 25.26 -12.10
N TRP A 142 2.60 24.48 -11.04
CA TRP A 142 2.08 24.79 -9.69
C TRP A 142 3.20 24.87 -8.64
N MET A 143 4.34 24.23 -8.88
CA MET A 143 5.51 24.24 -7.99
C MET A 143 6.79 23.90 -8.76
N SER A 144 7.97 24.09 -8.17
CA SER A 144 9.22 23.56 -8.73
C SER A 144 9.07 22.07 -9.03
N TYR A 145 9.44 21.66 -10.26
CA TYR A 145 9.30 20.28 -10.73
C TYR A 145 9.86 19.27 -9.73
N ALA A 146 11.05 19.53 -9.18
CA ALA A 146 11.70 18.63 -8.24
C ALA A 146 10.87 18.39 -6.97
N LYS A 147 10.21 19.43 -6.44
CA LYS A 147 9.41 19.32 -5.23
C LYS A 147 8.08 18.62 -5.50
N GLY A 148 7.42 18.89 -6.62
CA GLY A 148 6.16 18.21 -6.93
C GLY A 148 6.32 16.73 -7.28
N VAL A 149 7.42 16.35 -7.94
CA VAL A 149 7.75 14.93 -8.17
C VAL A 149 8.09 14.22 -6.85
N PHE A 150 8.71 14.92 -5.89
CA PHE A 150 8.92 14.41 -4.54
C PHE A 150 7.61 14.20 -3.77
N GLU A 151 6.66 15.14 -3.83
CA GLU A 151 5.32 14.96 -3.24
C GLU A 151 4.57 13.78 -3.88
N ASN A 152 4.66 13.61 -5.20
CA ASN A 152 4.11 12.44 -5.88
C ASN A 152 4.74 11.14 -5.35
N LEU A 153 6.05 11.10 -5.13
CA LEU A 153 6.70 9.94 -4.50
C LEU A 153 6.15 9.70 -3.09
N GLN A 154 5.96 10.73 -2.26
CA GLN A 154 5.37 10.57 -0.92
C GLN A 154 4.00 9.89 -0.99
N MET A 155 3.15 10.31 -1.93
CA MET A 155 1.84 9.68 -2.16
C MET A 155 1.95 8.23 -2.63
N LEU A 156 2.91 7.91 -3.51
CA LEU A 156 3.19 6.53 -3.91
C LEU A 156 3.63 5.67 -2.70
N LEU A 157 4.47 6.19 -1.81
CA LEU A 157 4.89 5.47 -0.62
C LEU A 157 3.73 5.17 0.34
N VAL A 158 2.76 6.10 0.47
CA VAL A 158 1.50 5.88 1.20
C VAL A 158 0.69 4.75 0.55
N LEU A 159 0.48 4.81 -0.77
CA LEU A 159 -0.27 3.79 -1.51
C LEU A 159 0.41 2.42 -1.40
N ASN A 160 1.73 2.38 -1.44
CA ASN A 160 2.52 1.16 -1.23
C ASN A 160 2.36 0.64 0.19
N LEU A 161 2.41 1.49 1.21
CA LEU A 161 2.13 1.07 2.59
C LEU A 161 0.74 0.38 2.67
N VAL A 162 -0.29 0.96 2.06
CA VAL A 162 -1.64 0.37 2.02
C VAL A 162 -1.66 -0.97 1.28
N LEU A 163 -1.06 -1.06 0.09
CA LEU A 163 -0.94 -2.31 -0.67
C LEU A 163 -0.26 -3.40 0.16
N PHE A 164 0.88 -3.08 0.78
CA PHE A 164 1.66 -4.05 1.53
C PHE A 164 0.97 -4.49 2.82
N LEU A 165 0.16 -3.64 3.46
CA LEU A 165 -0.72 -4.07 4.56
C LEU A 165 -1.77 -5.08 4.08
N GLY A 166 -2.37 -4.83 2.92
CA GLY A 166 -3.27 -5.79 2.25
C GLY A 166 -2.55 -7.11 1.93
N LEU A 167 -1.34 -7.06 1.38
CA LEU A 167 -0.53 -8.24 1.08
C LEU A 167 -0.09 -8.99 2.33
N ILE A 168 0.28 -8.30 3.41
CA ILE A 168 0.58 -8.92 4.71
C ILE A 168 -0.64 -9.72 5.17
N ALA A 169 -1.84 -9.15 5.12
CA ALA A 169 -3.06 -9.86 5.49
C ALA A 169 -3.38 -11.03 4.53
N ALA A 170 -3.23 -10.82 3.22
CA ALA A 170 -3.59 -11.78 2.18
C ALA A 170 -2.62 -12.98 2.06
N LEU A 171 -1.34 -12.78 2.34
CA LEU A 171 -0.28 -13.78 2.17
C LEU A 171 0.12 -14.47 3.48
N SER A 172 -0.26 -13.94 4.65
CA SER A 172 0.18 -14.53 5.91
C SER A 172 -0.49 -15.89 6.17
N PRO A 173 0.28 -16.99 6.18
CA PRO A 173 -0.27 -18.33 6.34
C PRO A 173 -0.76 -18.56 7.76
N HIS A 174 -1.73 -19.47 7.90
CA HIS A 174 -2.20 -19.92 9.20
C HIS A 174 -1.08 -20.62 9.99
N ARG A 175 -1.25 -20.72 11.31
CA ARG A 175 -0.23 -21.21 12.25
C ARG A 175 0.09 -22.69 11.96
N GLN A 176 -0.94 -23.49 11.70
CA GLN A 176 -0.83 -24.91 11.38
C GLN A 176 0.02 -25.11 10.12
N THR A 177 -0.25 -24.39 9.04
CA THR A 177 0.53 -24.43 7.80
C THR A 177 2.00 -24.11 8.02
N LEU A 178 2.29 -23.11 8.86
CA LEU A 178 3.65 -22.71 9.18
C LEU A 178 4.38 -23.76 10.06
N GLN A 179 3.66 -24.41 10.97
CA GLN A 179 4.18 -25.51 11.79
C GLN A 179 4.46 -26.76 10.94
N ASP A 180 3.56 -27.10 10.02
CA ASP A 180 3.73 -28.22 9.11
C ASP A 180 4.94 -28.00 8.19
N TRP A 181 5.10 -26.77 7.67
CA TRP A 181 6.31 -26.42 6.93
C TRP A 181 7.57 -26.57 7.80
N ALA A 182 7.55 -26.07 9.04
CA ALA A 182 8.69 -26.21 9.95
C ALA A 182 9.06 -27.67 10.24
N ARG A 183 8.06 -28.57 10.31
CA ARG A 183 8.23 -30.01 10.48
C ARG A 183 8.83 -30.69 9.25
N TYR A 184 8.24 -30.46 8.07
CA TYR A 184 8.57 -31.21 6.85
C TYR A 184 9.69 -30.58 5.99
N ARG A 185 10.19 -29.38 6.34
CA ARG A 185 11.30 -28.74 5.62
C ARG A 185 12.55 -29.61 5.50
N HIS A 186 12.80 -30.47 6.51
CA HIS A 186 13.97 -31.35 6.53
C HIS A 186 13.80 -32.54 5.56
N GLN A 187 12.56 -32.97 5.33
CA GLN A 187 12.23 -34.07 4.42
C GLN A 187 12.22 -33.60 2.95
N GLN A 188 11.84 -32.34 2.71
CA GLN A 188 11.93 -31.71 1.39
C GLN A 188 13.37 -31.46 0.93
N ARG A 189 14.34 -31.43 1.85
CA ARG A 189 15.79 -31.31 1.54
C ARG A 189 16.35 -32.54 0.81
N ASN A 190 15.74 -33.72 0.97
CA ASN A 190 16.16 -34.97 0.30
C ASN A 190 15.57 -35.16 -1.10
N SER A 191 14.59 -34.33 -1.52
CA SER A 191 14.10 -34.35 -2.90
C SER A 191 15.09 -33.61 -3.79
N ARG A 192 15.92 -34.40 -4.47
CA ARG A 192 17.16 -34.15 -5.23
C ARG A 192 17.28 -32.92 -6.15
N ASN A 193 16.33 -31.98 -6.21
CA ASN A 193 16.41 -30.78 -7.07
C ASN A 193 15.61 -29.54 -6.62
N ARG A 194 15.12 -29.46 -5.37
CA ARG A 194 14.44 -28.25 -4.85
C ARG A 194 15.26 -27.58 -3.75
N GLY A 195 16.05 -26.57 -4.13
CA GLY A 195 16.81 -25.75 -3.18
C GLY A 195 15.89 -24.97 -2.23
N LEU A 196 16.37 -24.73 -1.00
CA LEU A 196 15.63 -24.01 0.06
C LEU A 196 15.12 -22.64 -0.39
N LEU A 197 15.90 -21.92 -1.21
CA LEU A 197 15.52 -20.63 -1.77
C LEU A 197 14.33 -20.76 -2.74
N LYS A 198 14.30 -21.80 -3.57
CA LYS A 198 13.19 -22.05 -4.50
C LYS A 198 11.90 -22.36 -3.74
N ASP A 199 11.97 -23.11 -2.64
CA ASP A 199 10.80 -23.37 -1.77
C ASP A 199 10.38 -22.13 -0.95
N LEU A 200 11.32 -21.25 -0.60
CA LEU A 200 11.00 -19.98 0.08
C LEU A 200 10.29 -18.98 -0.86
N LEU A 201 10.80 -18.86 -2.09
CA LEU A 201 10.31 -17.92 -3.10
C LEU A 201 8.98 -18.38 -3.72
N TRP A 202 8.82 -19.69 -3.96
CA TRP A 202 7.69 -20.26 -4.69
C TRP A 202 6.79 -21.17 -3.87
N GLY A 203 7.24 -21.66 -2.72
CA GLY A 203 6.45 -22.56 -1.87
C GLY A 203 5.31 -21.83 -1.17
N GLU A 204 4.09 -22.34 -1.30
CA GLU A 204 2.90 -21.73 -0.70
C GLU A 204 2.86 -21.87 0.84
N LYS A 205 3.62 -22.83 1.39
CA LYS A 205 3.65 -23.13 2.84
C LYS A 205 4.78 -22.40 3.59
N SER A 206 5.69 -21.73 2.88
CA SER A 206 6.85 -21.08 3.49
C SER A 206 6.51 -19.67 4.02
N PRO A 207 7.27 -19.15 5.01
CA PRO A 207 7.05 -17.85 5.65
C PRO A 207 6.64 -16.71 4.69
N ALA A 208 5.60 -15.95 5.08
CA ALA A 208 5.08 -14.83 4.29
C ALA A 208 6.10 -13.70 4.10
N LEU A 209 6.97 -13.50 5.10
CA LEU A 209 7.98 -12.44 5.10
C LEU A 209 8.82 -12.38 3.82
N VAL A 210 9.22 -13.53 3.28
CA VAL A 210 10.10 -13.60 2.10
C VAL A 210 9.33 -13.19 0.84
N ALA A 211 8.06 -13.57 0.74
CA ALA A 211 7.22 -13.13 -0.36
C ALA A 211 6.95 -11.63 -0.28
N ILE A 212 6.74 -11.08 0.92
CA ILE A 212 6.56 -9.64 1.13
C ILE A 212 7.84 -8.90 0.74
N ALA A 213 9.02 -9.37 1.17
CA ALA A 213 10.30 -8.79 0.79
C ALA A 213 10.53 -8.81 -0.74
N LEU A 214 10.12 -9.87 -1.43
CA LEU A 214 10.24 -9.93 -2.88
C LEU A 214 9.26 -8.99 -3.60
N ASN A 215 8.00 -8.91 -3.13
CA ASN A 215 7.05 -7.90 -3.63
C ASN A 215 7.63 -6.49 -3.45
N LEU A 216 8.23 -6.22 -2.31
CA LEU A 216 8.87 -4.94 -2.00
C LEU A 216 10.07 -4.66 -2.92
N ALA A 217 10.87 -5.68 -3.23
CA ALA A 217 11.95 -5.55 -4.20
C ALA A 217 11.40 -5.24 -5.61
N ILE A 218 10.29 -5.87 -6.02
CA ILE A 218 9.64 -5.59 -7.32
C ILE A 218 9.15 -4.14 -7.36
N ALA A 219 8.45 -3.68 -6.33
CA ALA A 219 8.03 -2.29 -6.20
C ALA A 219 9.20 -1.31 -6.33
N SER A 220 10.27 -1.57 -5.57
CA SER A 220 11.46 -0.73 -5.60
C SER A 220 12.18 -0.76 -6.95
N VAL A 221 12.24 -1.90 -7.63
CA VAL A 221 12.84 -1.99 -8.99
C VAL A 221 12.05 -1.17 -10.00
N ILE A 222 10.73 -1.00 -9.82
CA ILE A 222 9.90 -0.17 -10.69
C ILE A 222 10.09 1.32 -10.37
N LEU A 223 10.14 1.70 -9.09
CA LEU A 223 10.24 3.10 -8.66
C LEU A 223 11.66 3.68 -8.78
N LEU A 224 12.70 2.85 -8.57
CA LEU A 224 14.09 3.31 -8.50
C LEU A 224 14.60 3.91 -9.82
N PRO A 225 14.34 3.35 -11.02
CA PRO A 225 14.68 3.98 -12.28
C PRO A 225 14.05 5.37 -12.43
N TRP A 226 12.79 5.54 -12.00
CA TRP A 226 12.13 6.84 -12.03
C TRP A 226 12.85 7.87 -11.16
N ILE A 227 13.19 7.53 -9.91
CA ILE A 227 13.93 8.42 -8.99
C ILE A 227 15.33 8.76 -9.53
N ILE A 228 16.04 7.79 -10.12
CA ILE A 228 17.37 8.01 -10.68
C ILE A 228 17.34 8.98 -11.86
N LEU A 229 16.28 8.94 -12.67
CA LEU A 229 16.09 9.81 -13.84
C LEU A 229 15.69 11.24 -13.47
N TRP A 230 15.46 11.55 -12.18
CA TRP A 230 15.22 12.93 -11.76
C TRP A 230 16.46 13.79 -12.00
N SER A 231 16.24 15.04 -12.42
CA SER A 231 17.27 16.07 -12.48
C SER A 231 17.94 16.23 -11.12
N ASP A 232 19.20 16.63 -11.12
CA ASP A 232 19.94 16.83 -9.87
C ASP A 232 19.23 17.90 -9.03
N SER A 233 18.81 17.50 -7.83
CA SER A 233 17.94 18.29 -6.98
C SER A 233 18.11 17.87 -5.53
N GLU A 234 17.85 18.80 -4.63
CA GLU A 234 17.93 18.58 -3.18
C GLU A 234 17.01 17.44 -2.69
N PHE A 235 15.98 17.08 -3.45
CA PHE A 235 15.01 16.03 -3.13
C PHE A 235 15.41 14.62 -3.58
N LYS A 236 16.40 14.48 -4.47
CA LYS A 236 16.78 13.18 -5.05
C LYS A 236 17.35 12.20 -4.01
N ILE A 237 18.26 12.67 -3.16
CA ILE A 237 18.84 11.86 -2.09
C ILE A 237 17.80 11.56 -0.99
N PRO A 238 17.03 12.55 -0.49
CA PRO A 238 15.90 12.29 0.41
C PRO A 238 14.88 11.28 -0.14
N ALA A 239 14.58 11.29 -1.44
CA ALA A 239 13.70 10.31 -2.08
C ALA A 239 14.21 8.86 -1.96
N LEU A 240 15.50 8.64 -2.21
CA LEU A 240 16.13 7.32 -2.05
C LEU A 240 16.08 6.84 -0.59
N TRP A 241 16.33 7.76 0.35
CA TRP A 241 16.22 7.47 1.78
C TRP A 241 14.79 7.17 2.22
N ALA A 242 13.80 7.92 1.72
CA ALA A 242 12.39 7.67 1.98
C ALA A 242 11.98 6.27 1.52
N LEU A 243 12.39 5.88 0.31
CA LEU A 243 12.11 4.55 -0.22
C LEU A 243 12.70 3.46 0.67
N LEU A 244 13.97 3.60 1.07
CA LEU A 244 14.65 2.62 1.92
C LEU A 244 14.04 2.50 3.33
N LEU A 245 13.72 3.64 3.96
CA LEU A 245 13.06 3.67 5.27
C LEU A 245 11.64 3.08 5.21
N ASN A 246 10.88 3.39 4.17
CA ASN A 246 9.54 2.83 3.97
C ASN A 246 9.61 1.30 3.80
N MET A 247 10.59 0.82 3.03
CA MET A 247 10.84 -0.61 2.88
C MET A 247 11.14 -1.29 4.22
N GLY A 248 12.06 -0.71 4.99
CA GLY A 248 12.42 -1.21 6.33
C GLY A 248 11.19 -1.29 7.25
N PHE A 249 10.39 -0.23 7.28
CA PHE A 249 9.18 -0.16 8.09
C PHE A 249 8.12 -1.21 7.70
N ILE A 250 7.87 -1.42 6.40
CA ILE A 250 6.95 -2.46 5.91
C ILE A 250 7.41 -3.85 6.34
N LEU A 251 8.73 -4.13 6.27
CA LEU A 251 9.28 -5.40 6.75
C LEU A 251 9.12 -5.57 8.26
N VAL A 252 9.23 -4.49 9.05
CA VAL A 252 8.94 -4.53 10.49
C VAL A 252 7.48 -4.89 10.71
N CYS A 253 6.55 -4.25 10.00
CA CYS A 253 5.12 -4.58 10.07
C CYS A 253 4.84 -6.04 9.70
N ALA A 254 5.46 -6.54 8.63
CA ALA A 254 5.32 -7.93 8.18
C ALA A 254 5.85 -8.94 9.22
N THR A 255 7.02 -8.69 9.80
CA THR A 255 7.59 -9.57 10.83
C THR A 255 6.76 -9.56 12.11
N VAL A 256 6.27 -8.40 12.55
CA VAL A 256 5.38 -8.27 13.70
C VAL A 256 4.07 -9.02 13.46
N ALA A 257 3.42 -8.82 12.30
CA ALA A 257 2.20 -9.52 11.93
C ALA A 257 2.40 -11.04 11.96
N GLN A 258 3.48 -11.53 11.36
CA GLN A 258 3.77 -12.97 11.32
C GLN A 258 4.07 -13.54 12.72
N LEU A 259 4.73 -12.78 13.60
CA LEU A 259 4.96 -13.17 15.00
C LEU A 259 3.66 -13.26 15.80
N MET A 260 2.72 -12.34 15.57
CA MET A 260 1.40 -12.32 16.23
C MET A 260 0.53 -13.48 15.76
N LEU A 261 0.52 -13.79 14.46
CA LEU A 261 -0.22 -14.93 13.90
C LEU A 261 0.29 -16.29 14.39
N LEU A 262 1.54 -16.36 14.87
CA LEU A 262 2.13 -17.54 15.49
C LEU A 262 1.75 -17.74 16.96
N MET A 263 1.19 -16.72 17.62
CA MET A 263 0.76 -16.82 19.02
C MET A 263 -0.37 -17.83 19.19
N LYS A 264 -0.45 -18.44 20.37
CA LYS A 264 -1.50 -19.42 20.72
C LYS A 264 -2.85 -18.76 21.07
N ALA A 265 -3.05 -17.48 20.75
CA ALA A 265 -4.26 -16.73 21.09
C ALA A 265 -5.43 -17.05 20.14
N GLN A 266 -6.65 -17.16 20.68
CA GLN A 266 -7.87 -17.47 19.91
C GLN A 266 -8.21 -16.39 18.86
N LYS A 267 -7.96 -15.10 19.16
CA LYS A 267 -8.20 -13.96 18.27
C LYS A 267 -6.92 -13.35 17.68
N ARG A 268 -5.93 -14.19 17.35
CA ARG A 268 -4.61 -13.75 16.87
C ARG A 268 -4.61 -12.81 15.66
N ALA A 269 -5.58 -12.93 14.75
CA ALA A 269 -5.71 -12.02 13.61
C ALA A 269 -6.04 -10.60 14.08
N VAL A 270 -6.97 -10.47 15.04
CA VAL A 270 -7.31 -9.19 15.68
C VAL A 270 -6.08 -8.61 16.39
N TRP A 271 -5.32 -9.42 17.10
CA TRP A 271 -4.07 -8.98 17.75
C TRP A 271 -3.02 -8.50 16.73
N ALA A 272 -2.85 -9.20 15.61
CA ALA A 272 -1.95 -8.80 14.54
C ALA A 272 -2.38 -7.44 13.95
N THR A 273 -3.65 -7.30 13.57
CA THR A 273 -4.22 -6.07 13.02
C THR A 273 -4.11 -4.91 14.01
N THR A 274 -4.45 -5.14 15.28
CA THR A 274 -4.39 -4.09 16.32
C THR A 274 -2.95 -3.65 16.58
N THR A 275 -1.99 -4.58 16.61
CA THR A 275 -0.59 -4.22 16.86
C THR A 275 0.01 -3.48 15.67
N VAL A 276 -0.21 -3.96 14.44
CA VAL A 276 0.31 -3.30 13.23
C VAL A 276 -0.37 -1.95 13.03
N GLY A 277 -1.69 -1.87 13.20
CA GLY A 277 -2.44 -0.61 13.15
C GLY A 277 -1.96 0.37 14.22
N GLY A 278 -1.73 -0.10 15.45
CA GLY A 278 -1.15 0.70 16.52
C GLY A 278 0.25 1.20 16.18
N LEU A 279 1.11 0.37 15.59
CA LEU A 279 2.46 0.76 15.17
C LEU A 279 2.45 1.89 14.12
N ILE A 280 1.39 1.97 13.31
CA ILE A 280 1.25 2.97 12.25
C ILE A 280 0.60 4.25 12.77
N ILE A 281 -0.50 4.11 13.51
CA ILE A 281 -1.39 5.21 13.88
C ILE A 281 -0.92 5.88 15.18
N LEU A 282 -0.39 5.12 16.14
CA LEU A 282 -0.05 5.65 17.45
C LEU A 282 1.11 6.67 17.42
N PRO A 283 2.22 6.44 16.68
CA PRO A 283 3.31 7.40 16.62
C PRO A 283 2.89 8.81 16.15
N PRO A 284 2.20 8.99 15.00
CA PRO A 284 1.82 10.33 14.56
C PRO A 284 0.81 11.00 15.51
N ILE A 285 -0.09 10.26 16.15
CA ILE A 285 -1.02 10.81 17.14
C ILE A 285 -0.27 11.35 18.36
N ILE A 286 0.65 10.56 18.92
CA ILE A 286 1.43 10.97 20.10
C ILE A 286 2.30 12.18 19.76
N LEU A 287 3.01 12.14 18.62
CA LEU A 287 3.87 13.24 18.19
C LEU A 287 3.07 14.52 17.91
N GLY A 288 1.91 14.39 17.26
CA GLY A 288 0.99 15.51 17.02
C GLY A 288 0.48 16.13 18.33
N PHE A 289 0.07 15.30 19.29
CA PHE A 289 -0.37 15.77 20.61
C PHE A 289 0.76 16.50 21.37
N LEU A 290 2.00 16.04 21.23
CA LEU A 290 3.19 16.68 21.79
C LEU A 290 3.67 17.90 20.99
N SER A 291 2.96 18.32 19.94
CA SER A 291 3.36 19.41 19.03
C SER A 291 4.74 19.20 18.39
N MET A 292 5.14 17.94 18.22
CA MET A 292 6.39 17.51 17.61
C MET A 292 6.19 17.30 16.12
N TYR A 293 6.39 18.36 15.33
CA TYR A 293 6.16 18.34 13.89
C TYR A 293 7.36 17.76 13.10
N PRO A 294 7.14 17.19 11.90
CA PRO A 294 8.19 16.56 11.08
C PRO A 294 9.38 17.47 10.77
N ASN A 295 9.16 18.78 10.69
CA ASN A 295 10.19 19.79 10.42
C ASN A 295 11.05 20.18 11.63
N LYS A 296 10.58 19.90 12.86
CA LYS A 296 11.29 20.27 14.11
C LYS A 296 11.94 19.08 14.79
N THR A 297 11.28 17.92 14.76
CA THR A 297 11.70 16.69 15.46
C THR A 297 11.83 15.53 14.49
N THR A 298 12.69 15.72 13.49
CA THR A 298 12.84 14.82 12.34
C THR A 298 13.17 13.37 12.73
N ALA A 299 14.03 13.16 13.72
CA ALA A 299 14.49 11.83 14.13
C ALA A 299 13.36 10.86 14.52
N LEU A 300 12.33 11.35 15.23
CA LEU A 300 11.21 10.51 15.67
C LEU A 300 10.26 10.16 14.51
N TRP A 301 10.10 11.10 13.57
CA TRP A 301 9.30 10.88 12.36
C TRP A 301 9.96 9.90 11.40
N LEU A 302 11.30 9.88 11.31
CA LEU A 302 12.05 8.89 10.51
C LEU A 302 11.86 7.44 10.98
N LEU A 303 11.55 7.23 12.27
CA LEU A 303 11.25 5.90 12.83
C LEU A 303 9.77 5.53 12.78
N SER A 304 8.91 6.49 12.44
CA SER A 304 7.46 6.28 12.34
C SER A 304 7.08 5.57 11.03
N ALA A 305 5.77 5.35 10.84
CA ALA A 305 5.24 4.85 9.58
C ALA A 305 5.32 5.83 8.41
N PHE A 306 5.66 7.10 8.69
CA PHE A 306 5.67 8.20 7.72
C PHE A 306 7.07 8.83 7.60
N PRO A 307 8.15 8.05 7.34
CA PRO A 307 9.51 8.58 7.30
C PRO A 307 9.74 9.62 6.20
N TRP A 308 8.97 9.56 5.12
CA TRP A 308 9.05 10.49 3.99
C TRP A 308 8.66 11.92 4.35
N ALA A 309 7.86 12.13 5.40
CA ALA A 309 7.42 13.46 5.84
C ALA A 309 8.53 14.26 6.53
N SER A 310 9.59 13.61 7.02
CA SER A 310 10.69 14.26 7.72
C SER A 310 12.03 14.17 7.01
N VAL A 311 12.17 13.27 6.04
CA VAL A 311 13.47 12.98 5.41
C VAL A 311 14.07 14.19 4.70
N GLU A 312 13.24 15.07 4.12
CA GLU A 312 13.65 16.31 3.46
C GLU A 312 14.31 17.29 4.45
N HIS A 313 13.85 17.31 5.70
CA HIS A 313 14.34 18.21 6.74
C HIS A 313 15.44 17.58 7.60
N SER A 314 15.86 16.35 7.28
CA SER A 314 16.77 15.57 8.11
C SER A 314 18.20 15.65 7.63
N VAL A 315 19.14 15.70 8.59
CA VAL A 315 20.57 15.49 8.29
C VAL A 315 20.80 14.02 7.95
N GLY A 316 21.65 13.73 6.95
CA GLY A 316 21.92 12.36 6.49
C GLY A 316 22.37 11.39 7.60
N ILE A 317 23.07 11.88 8.63
CA ILE A 317 23.47 11.09 9.80
C ILE A 317 22.24 10.58 10.57
N SER A 318 21.22 11.43 10.78
CA SER A 318 19.98 11.04 11.46
C SER A 318 19.23 9.95 10.71
N VAL A 319 19.22 10.04 9.37
CA VAL A 319 18.67 9.00 8.49
C VAL A 319 19.44 7.69 8.60
N ALA A 320 20.77 7.74 8.61
CA ALA A 320 21.60 6.55 8.80
C ALA A 320 21.34 5.88 10.16
N PHE A 321 21.21 6.64 11.23
CA PHE A 321 20.82 6.11 12.55
C PHE A 321 19.43 5.48 12.53
N ALA A 322 18.45 6.11 11.86
CA ALA A 322 17.12 5.53 11.72
C ALA A 322 17.17 4.18 10.98
N LEU A 323 17.96 4.07 9.91
CA LEU A 323 18.17 2.81 9.18
C LEU A 323 18.86 1.75 10.03
N MET A 324 19.88 2.13 10.80
CA MET A 324 20.55 1.22 11.75
C MET A 324 19.56 0.70 12.80
N ALA A 325 18.74 1.59 13.36
CA ALA A 325 17.72 1.24 14.32
C ALA A 325 16.66 0.29 13.73
N GLN A 326 16.13 0.60 12.54
CA GLN A 326 15.18 -0.28 11.84
C GLN A 326 15.81 -1.65 11.51
N SER A 327 17.06 -1.67 11.07
CA SER A 327 17.80 -2.91 10.76
C SER A 327 18.02 -3.76 12.01
N LEU A 328 18.35 -3.13 13.14
CA LEU A 328 18.50 -3.82 14.43
C LEU A 328 17.17 -4.42 14.89
N VAL A 329 16.08 -3.64 14.81
CA VAL A 329 14.73 -4.12 15.13
C VAL A 329 14.36 -5.33 14.26
N LEU A 330 14.59 -5.23 12.95
CA LEU A 330 14.37 -6.33 12.01
C LEU A 330 15.20 -7.56 12.35
N ALA A 331 16.49 -7.41 12.68
CA ALA A 331 17.36 -8.52 13.05
C ALA A 331 16.84 -9.24 14.31
N VAL A 332 16.45 -8.48 15.35
CA VAL A 332 15.90 -9.02 16.60
C VAL A 332 14.56 -9.73 16.35
N LEU A 333 13.66 -9.13 15.57
CA LEU A 333 12.35 -9.72 15.26
C LEU A 333 12.50 -11.01 14.44
N ASN A 334 13.37 -11.01 13.43
CA ASN A 334 13.66 -12.20 12.62
C ASN A 334 14.27 -13.33 13.46
N PHE A 335 15.17 -12.99 14.39
CA PHE A 335 15.74 -13.95 15.32
C PHE A 335 14.67 -14.57 16.23
N ARG A 336 13.77 -13.75 16.78
CA ARG A 336 12.63 -14.23 17.58
C ARG A 336 11.69 -15.13 16.76
N LEU A 337 11.42 -14.75 15.52
CA LEU A 337 10.59 -15.54 14.59
C LEU A 337 11.21 -16.91 14.33
N ARG A 338 12.51 -16.96 14.03
CA ARG A 338 13.26 -18.21 13.81
C ARG A 338 13.25 -19.11 15.05
N ARG A 339 13.50 -18.55 16.24
CA ARG A 339 13.44 -19.31 17.51
C ARG A 339 12.05 -19.87 17.78
N LYS A 340 10.98 -19.09 17.57
CA LYS A 340 9.59 -19.57 17.74
C LYS A 340 9.25 -20.71 16.76
N LEU A 341 9.69 -20.58 15.52
CA LEU A 341 9.52 -21.62 14.49
C LEU A 341 10.23 -22.93 14.87
N GLN A 342 11.48 -22.86 15.35
CA GLN A 342 12.24 -24.03 15.79
C GLN A 342 11.55 -24.74 16.97
N LYS A 343 11.20 -23.99 18.01
CA LYS A 343 10.50 -24.55 19.20
C LYS A 343 9.16 -25.18 18.85
N ALA A 344 8.42 -24.61 17.89
CA ALA A 344 7.15 -25.13 17.45
C ALA A 344 7.28 -26.48 16.71
N GLY A 345 8.39 -26.67 15.96
CA GLY A 345 8.71 -27.95 15.34
C GLY A 345 9.13 -29.01 16.37
N GLU A 346 10.02 -28.67 17.30
CA GLU A 346 10.52 -29.59 18.33
C GLU A 346 9.43 -30.10 19.28
N SER A 347 8.52 -29.22 19.71
CA SER A 347 7.46 -29.59 20.66
C SER A 347 6.48 -30.61 20.09
N ALA A 348 6.21 -30.55 18.79
CA ALA A 348 5.31 -31.50 18.12
C ALA A 348 5.97 -32.86 17.89
N THR A 349 7.27 -32.89 17.57
CA THR A 349 8.04 -34.14 17.43
C THR A 349 8.16 -34.86 18.77
N LYS A 350 8.41 -34.12 19.86
CA LYS A 350 8.47 -34.70 21.22
C LYS A 350 7.12 -35.28 21.65
N ALA A 351 6.01 -34.59 21.39
CA ALA A 351 4.68 -35.08 21.71
C ALA A 351 4.30 -36.37 20.95
N LEU A 352 4.81 -36.55 19.72
CA LEU A 352 4.61 -37.79 18.96
C LEU A 352 5.50 -38.94 19.46
N LEU A 353 6.73 -38.65 19.90
CA LEU A 353 7.66 -39.66 20.42
C LEU A 353 7.33 -40.09 21.85
N SER A 354 6.64 -39.27 22.63
CA SER A 354 6.20 -39.58 24.00
C SER A 354 4.78 -40.17 24.08
N GLY A 355 4.11 -40.36 22.94
CA GLY A 355 2.76 -40.93 22.84
C GLY A 355 2.72 -42.38 22.37
N ASN A 356 3.89 -43.01 22.20
CA ASN A 356 4.10 -44.46 22.16
C ASN A 356 4.68 -44.88 23.51
#